data_AF-A0A832SBX2-F1
#
_entry.id   AF-A0A832SBX2-F1
#
_cell.length_a   1.000
_cell.length_b   1.000
_cell.length_c   1.000
_cell.angle_alpha   90.00
_cell.angle_beta   90.00
_cell.angle_gamma   90.00
#
_symmetry.space_group_name_H-M   'P 1'
#
loop_
_entity.id
_entity.type
_entity.pdbx_description
1 polymer ?
#
loop_
_entity_poly.entity_id
_entity_poly.type
_entity_poly.pdbx_seq_one_letter_code
_entity_poly.pdbx_strand_id
1 'polypeptide(L)'
;TPITEILDKIFKPGQVSVFPTEYISSPRIRDLIVLTIMSLIVDNKLNTTGVDAIKETPIILTLDEAHRYLSKANGEHARLIISRFADAARQGRKEALGLFLITQDPQDIDDTVIKQINTKLILNLNNDAAISSLKVPKEYERRIPYLKKGQMIIHSPDNSDIVEILGLSNCVVRHR
;
A
#
# COMPACT_ATOMS: atom_id res chain seq x y z
N THR A 1 -25.78 4.55 6.81
CA THR A 1 -25.21 5.91 6.94
C THR A 1 -24.22 6.13 5.82
N PRO A 2 -24.34 7.23 5.06
CA PRO A 2 -23.32 7.61 4.08
C PRO A 2 -21.93 7.69 4.71
N ILE A 3 -20.88 7.31 3.97
CA ILE A 3 -19.50 7.38 4.48
C ILE A 3 -19.09 8.81 4.86
N THR A 4 -19.64 9.80 4.14
CA THR A 4 -19.41 11.23 4.35
C THR A 4 -19.85 11.72 5.73
N GLU A 5 -20.87 11.11 6.34
CA GLU A 5 -21.38 11.49 7.67
C GLU A 5 -20.60 10.85 8.82
N ILE A 6 -19.67 9.95 8.52
CA ILE A 6 -18.85 9.26 9.52
C ILE A 6 -17.36 9.53 9.34
N LEU A 7 -16.96 10.45 8.46
CA LEU A 7 -15.55 10.77 8.21
C LEU A 7 -14.84 11.22 9.49
N ASP A 8 -15.47 12.06 10.31
CA ASP A 8 -14.91 12.48 11.60
C ASP A 8 -14.69 11.33 12.58
N LYS A 9 -15.41 10.21 12.40
CA LYS A 9 -15.23 8.99 13.20
C LYS A 9 -14.14 8.08 12.63
N ILE A 10 -13.86 8.19 11.34
CA ILE A 10 -12.86 7.38 10.62
C ILE A 10 -11.48 8.03 10.69
N PHE A 11 -11.39 9.34 10.48
CA PHE A 11 -10.13 10.06 10.35
C PHE A 11 -9.88 10.86 11.62
N LYS A 12 -9.19 10.22 12.57
CA LYS A 12 -8.77 10.83 13.84
C LYS A 12 -7.29 10.56 14.10
N PRO A 13 -6.54 11.55 14.61
CA PRO A 13 -5.16 11.33 15.06
C PRO A 13 -5.05 10.16 16.05
N GLY A 14 -4.08 9.27 15.84
CA GLY A 14 -3.82 8.11 16.70
C GLY A 14 -4.76 6.91 16.50
N GLN A 15 -5.75 7.02 15.62
CA GLN A 15 -6.68 5.92 15.34
C GLN A 15 -6.20 5.02 14.20
N VAL A 16 -6.39 3.71 14.35
CA VAL A 16 -6.27 2.74 13.25
C VAL A 16 -7.67 2.39 12.75
N SER A 17 -8.01 2.88 11.57
CA SER A 17 -9.30 2.60 10.92
C SER A 17 -9.14 1.46 9.92
N VAL A 18 -9.87 0.37 10.14
CA VAL A 18 -9.82 -0.84 9.29
C VAL A 18 -11.14 -0.98 8.55
N PHE A 19 -11.07 -1.14 7.23
CA PHE A 19 -12.23 -1.39 6.36
C PHE A 19 -12.26 -2.88 5.96
N PRO A 20 -13.01 -3.73 6.68
CA PRO A 20 -13.05 -5.15 6.38
C PRO A 20 -13.77 -5.40 5.05
N THR A 21 -13.12 -6.10 4.14
CA THR A 21 -13.67 -6.45 2.82
C THR A 21 -14.03 -7.93 2.68
N GLU A 22 -13.73 -8.74 3.71
CA GLU A 22 -13.92 -10.19 3.72
C GLU A 22 -15.38 -10.63 3.53
N TYR A 23 -16.33 -9.83 4.02
CA TYR A 23 -17.77 -10.12 3.93
C TYR A 23 -18.40 -9.72 2.58
N ILE A 24 -17.64 -9.09 1.68
CA ILE A 24 -18.16 -8.62 0.39
C ILE A 24 -17.96 -9.72 -0.65
N SER A 25 -18.99 -10.53 -0.86
CA SER A 25 -18.92 -11.72 -1.73
C SER A 25 -18.65 -11.38 -3.20
N SER A 26 -19.09 -10.21 -3.67
CA SER A 26 -18.89 -9.79 -5.07
C SER A 26 -17.54 -9.11 -5.23
N PRO A 27 -16.60 -9.69 -6.00
CA PRO A 27 -15.28 -9.11 -6.23
C PRO A 27 -15.37 -7.70 -6.82
N ARG A 28 -16.29 -7.49 -7.78
CA ARG A 28 -16.49 -6.20 -8.43
C ARG A 28 -17.00 -5.12 -7.48
N ILE A 29 -17.92 -5.46 -6.58
CA ILE A 29 -18.46 -4.51 -5.59
C ILE A 29 -17.38 -4.18 -4.56
N ARG A 30 -16.63 -5.19 -4.10
CA ARG A 30 -15.49 -4.98 -3.21
C ARG A 30 -14.49 -4.00 -3.82
N ASP A 31 -14.16 -4.20 -5.09
CA ASP A 31 -13.18 -3.34 -5.76
C ASP A 31 -13.68 -1.91 -5.90
N LEU A 32 -14.94 -1.73 -6.30
CA LEU A 32 -15.54 -0.40 -6.36
C LEU A 32 -15.52 0.31 -5.00
N ILE A 33 -15.84 -0.39 -3.91
CA ILE A 33 -15.85 0.21 -2.56
C ILE A 33 -14.44 0.62 -2.15
N VAL A 34 -13.46 -0.28 -2.27
CA VAL A 34 -12.07 0.00 -1.92
C VAL A 34 -11.55 1.19 -2.74
N LEU A 35 -11.72 1.15 -4.06
CA LEU A 35 -11.29 2.20 -4.96
C LEU A 35 -11.95 3.54 -4.64
N THR A 36 -13.25 3.55 -4.32
CA THR A 36 -13.97 4.78 -3.94
C THR A 36 -13.43 5.39 -2.66
N ILE A 37 -13.19 4.58 -1.62
CA ILE A 37 -12.62 5.06 -0.35
C ILE A 37 -11.22 5.61 -0.57
N MET A 38 -10.41 4.93 -1.36
CA MET A 38 -9.05 5.37 -1.64
C MET A 38 -9.02 6.65 -2.46
N SER A 39 -9.83 6.75 -3.52
CA SER A 39 -9.97 7.99 -4.30
C SER A 39 -10.46 9.15 -3.43
N LEU A 40 -11.44 8.92 -2.54
CA LEU A 40 -11.91 9.93 -1.60
C LEU A 40 -10.77 10.50 -0.74
N ILE A 41 -9.90 9.63 -0.20
CA ILE A 41 -8.77 10.03 0.65
C ILE A 41 -7.72 10.77 -0.19
N VAL A 42 -7.33 10.20 -1.32
CA VAL A 42 -6.29 10.77 -2.20
C VAL A 42 -6.73 12.12 -2.75
N ASP A 43 -7.94 12.22 -3.29
CA ASP A 43 -8.44 13.46 -3.87
C ASP A 43 -8.58 14.55 -2.80
N ASN A 44 -9.08 14.22 -1.61
CA ASN A 44 -9.17 15.19 -0.50
C ASN A 44 -7.78 15.66 -0.06
N LYS A 45 -6.80 14.75 0.04
CA LYS A 45 -5.43 15.10 0.39
C LYS A 45 -4.75 15.96 -0.65
N LEU A 46 -4.86 15.63 -1.93
CA LEU A 46 -4.13 16.32 -3.00
C LEU A 46 -4.78 17.62 -3.49
N ASN A 47 -6.07 17.83 -3.21
CA ASN A 47 -6.75 19.08 -3.59
C ASN A 47 -6.52 20.20 -2.58
N THR A 48 -6.72 21.44 -3.03
CA THR A 48 -6.63 22.64 -2.16
C THR A 48 -7.78 22.73 -1.17
N THR A 49 -8.93 22.13 -1.49
CA THR A 49 -10.12 22.07 -0.66
C THR A 49 -10.47 20.62 -0.34
N GLY A 50 -11.15 20.41 0.78
CA GLY A 50 -11.55 19.08 1.22
C GLY A 50 -12.32 19.13 2.54
N VAL A 51 -12.70 17.95 3.02
CA VAL A 51 -13.22 17.75 4.38
C VAL A 51 -12.04 17.78 5.35
N ASP A 52 -12.09 18.71 6.31
CA ASP A 52 -11.04 18.96 7.31
C ASP A 52 -10.58 17.69 8.03
N ALA A 53 -11.51 16.79 8.36
CA ALA A 53 -11.21 15.50 9.00
C ALA A 53 -10.13 14.69 8.27
N ILE A 54 -10.14 14.69 6.93
CA ILE A 54 -9.14 14.03 6.10
C ILE A 54 -7.96 14.97 5.85
N LYS A 55 -8.23 16.24 5.52
CA LYS A 55 -7.20 17.19 5.09
C LYS A 55 -6.16 17.44 6.19
N GLU A 56 -6.62 17.69 7.41
CA GLU A 56 -5.77 18.06 8.55
C GLU A 56 -5.14 16.85 9.26
N THR A 57 -5.67 15.65 9.07
CA THR A 57 -5.14 14.43 9.72
C THR A 57 -4.01 13.83 8.90
N PRO A 58 -2.77 13.67 9.41
CA PRO A 58 -1.74 12.88 8.74
C PRO A 58 -2.19 11.42 8.57
N ILE A 59 -2.09 10.87 7.36
CA ILE A 59 -2.63 9.55 7.03
C ILE A 59 -1.54 8.67 6.42
N ILE A 60 -1.42 7.44 6.91
CA ILE A 60 -0.78 6.34 6.18
C ILE A 60 -1.89 5.48 5.60
N LEU A 61 -2.12 5.58 4.29
CA LEU A 61 -3.11 4.79 3.59
C LEU A 61 -2.50 3.43 3.25
N THR A 62 -3.00 2.39 3.92
CA THR A 62 -2.53 1.01 3.71
C THR A 62 -3.47 0.27 2.76
N LEU A 63 -2.92 -0.40 1.75
CA LEU A 63 -3.67 -1.23 0.82
C LEU A 63 -3.15 -2.67 0.86
N ASP A 64 -4.01 -3.57 1.29
CA ASP A 64 -3.75 -5.01 1.19
C ASP A 64 -4.09 -5.54 -0.21
N GLU A 65 -3.42 -6.59 -0.64
CA GLU A 65 -3.54 -7.17 -1.99
C GLU A 65 -3.39 -6.10 -3.10
N ALA A 66 -2.42 -5.19 -2.97
CA ALA A 66 -2.33 -3.99 -3.79
C ALA A 66 -2.27 -4.25 -5.31
N HIS A 67 -1.70 -5.38 -5.75
CA HIS A 67 -1.69 -5.79 -7.15
C HIS A 67 -3.10 -5.92 -7.75
N ARG A 68 -4.09 -6.32 -6.97
CA ARG A 68 -5.49 -6.43 -7.42
C ARG A 68 -6.08 -5.10 -7.89
N TYR A 69 -5.65 -4.00 -7.29
CA TYR A 69 -6.20 -2.67 -7.51
C TYR A 69 -5.31 -1.81 -8.40
N LEU A 70 -4.00 -2.06 -8.36
CA LEU A 70 -2.98 -1.24 -9.00
C LEU A 70 -2.29 -1.98 -10.15
N SER A 71 -2.88 -3.07 -10.66
CA SER A 71 -2.35 -3.80 -11.82
C SER A 71 -2.45 -3.01 -13.12
N LYS A 72 -1.58 -3.30 -14.09
CA LYS A 72 -1.60 -2.72 -15.45
C LYS A 72 -3.02 -2.76 -16.03
N ALA A 73 -3.60 -1.58 -16.19
CA ALA A 73 -5.04 -1.40 -16.43
C ALA A 73 -5.48 -1.75 -17.86
N ASN A 74 -6.53 -2.58 -17.97
CA ASN A 74 -7.36 -2.68 -19.17
C ASN A 74 -8.64 -1.84 -18.99
N GLY A 75 -8.59 -0.55 -19.34
CA GLY A 75 -9.75 0.36 -19.30
C GLY A 75 -9.45 1.75 -18.74
N GLU A 76 -10.29 2.74 -19.05
CA GLU A 76 -10.07 4.14 -18.66
C GLU A 76 -10.17 4.39 -17.16
N HIS A 77 -11.15 3.78 -16.48
CA HIS A 77 -11.32 3.93 -15.03
C HIS A 77 -10.13 3.43 -14.24
N ALA A 78 -9.59 2.26 -14.61
CA ALA A 78 -8.42 1.68 -13.94
C ALA A 78 -7.15 2.52 -14.19
N ARG A 79 -6.98 3.11 -15.39
CA ARG A 79 -5.90 4.06 -15.67
C ARG A 79 -5.99 5.32 -14.81
N LEU A 80 -7.19 5.87 -14.64
CA LEU A 80 -7.40 7.05 -13.79
C LEU A 80 -7.00 6.75 -12.35
N ILE A 81 -7.41 5.60 -11.81
CA ILE A 81 -7.01 5.17 -10.47
C ILE A 81 -5.49 5.09 -10.35
N ILE A 82 -4.82 4.37 -11.26
CA ILE A 82 -3.36 4.25 -11.24
C ILE A 82 -2.69 5.62 -11.27
N SER A 83 -3.16 6.54 -12.12
CA SER A 83 -2.61 7.90 -12.15
C SER A 83 -2.80 8.64 -10.82
N ARG A 84 -3.95 8.50 -10.16
CA ARG A 84 -4.21 9.09 -8.84
C ARG A 84 -3.28 8.51 -7.77
N PHE A 85 -3.00 7.21 -7.82
CA PHE A 85 -2.04 6.59 -6.92
C PHE A 85 -0.61 7.04 -7.18
N ALA A 86 -0.22 7.17 -8.45
CA ALA A 86 1.07 7.71 -8.81
C ALA A 86 1.22 9.16 -8.32
N ASP A 87 0.17 9.98 -8.45
CA ASP A 87 0.11 11.34 -7.92
C ASP A 87 0.21 11.35 -6.39
N ALA A 88 -0.54 10.48 -5.70
CA ALA A 88 -0.49 10.33 -4.24
C ALA A 88 0.91 9.91 -3.77
N ALA A 89 1.55 8.97 -4.46
CA ALA A 89 2.89 8.53 -4.12
C ALA A 89 3.95 9.63 -4.37
N ARG A 90 3.75 10.45 -5.42
CA ARG A 90 4.66 11.54 -5.79
C ARG A 90 4.50 12.79 -4.91
N GLN A 91 3.26 13.16 -4.57
CA GLN A 91 2.92 14.43 -3.95
C GLN A 91 2.49 14.29 -2.49
N GLY A 92 2.08 13.10 -2.06
CA GLY A 92 1.49 12.84 -0.75
C GLY A 92 2.35 13.28 0.42
N ARG A 93 3.69 13.24 0.29
CA ARG A 93 4.62 13.76 1.31
C ARG A 93 4.33 15.22 1.69
N LYS A 94 3.94 16.06 0.73
CA LYS A 94 3.60 17.48 0.97
C LYS A 94 2.27 17.64 1.73
N GLU A 95 1.37 16.68 1.55
CA GLU A 95 -0.01 16.68 2.08
C GLU A 95 -0.17 15.77 3.32
N ALA A 96 0.94 15.36 3.93
CA ALA A 96 0.97 14.41 5.05
C ALA A 96 0.21 13.09 4.75
N LEU A 97 0.32 12.61 3.50
CA LEU A 97 -0.20 11.33 3.01
C LEU A 97 0.96 10.39 2.67
N GLY A 98 1.10 9.32 3.45
CA GLY A 98 1.95 8.17 3.14
C GLY A 98 1.14 7.02 2.54
N LEU A 99 1.76 6.24 1.65
CA LEU A 99 1.18 5.01 1.12
C LEU A 99 1.94 3.81 1.69
N PHE A 100 1.21 2.76 2.08
CA PHE A 100 1.78 1.48 2.48
C PHE A 100 1.09 0.34 1.72
N LEU A 101 1.80 -0.23 0.75
CA LEU A 101 1.25 -1.23 -0.15
C LEU A 101 1.73 -2.61 0.26
N ILE A 102 0.80 -3.55 0.44
CA ILE A 102 1.07 -4.93 0.80
C ILE A 102 0.65 -5.81 -0.39
N THR A 103 1.55 -6.67 -0.85
CA THR A 103 1.30 -7.55 -2.00
C THR A 103 2.27 -8.72 -2.01
N GLN A 104 1.81 -9.85 -2.55
CA GLN A 104 2.59 -11.03 -2.89
C GLN A 104 3.10 -11.00 -4.34
N ASP A 105 2.45 -10.20 -5.21
CA ASP A 105 2.74 -10.08 -6.65
C ASP A 105 3.19 -8.65 -7.00
N PRO A 106 4.37 -8.20 -6.55
CA PRO A 106 4.89 -6.86 -6.84
C PRO A 106 5.10 -6.60 -8.34
N GLN A 107 5.35 -7.65 -9.13
CA GLN A 107 5.53 -7.58 -10.58
C GLN A 107 4.26 -7.14 -11.33
N ASP A 108 3.10 -7.36 -10.73
CA ASP A 108 1.81 -7.05 -11.34
C ASP A 108 1.40 -5.60 -11.12
N ILE A 109 1.98 -4.90 -10.13
CA ILE A 109 1.70 -3.49 -9.87
C ILE A 109 2.27 -2.61 -10.99
N ASP A 110 1.52 -1.57 -11.36
CA ASP A 110 1.93 -0.60 -12.37
C ASP A 110 3.28 0.06 -12.04
N ASP A 111 4.14 0.13 -13.05
CA ASP A 111 5.50 0.66 -12.96
C ASP A 111 5.54 2.11 -12.49
N THR A 112 4.51 2.91 -12.78
CA THR A 112 4.42 4.32 -12.34
C THR A 112 4.25 4.43 -10.83
N VAL A 113 3.53 3.49 -10.21
CA VAL A 113 3.34 3.45 -8.76
C VAL A 113 4.58 2.87 -8.08
N ILE A 114 5.09 1.72 -8.53
CA ILE A 114 6.27 1.06 -7.93
C ILE A 114 7.49 1.98 -7.92
N LYS A 115 7.69 2.79 -8.97
CA LYS A 115 8.82 3.74 -9.03
C LYS A 115 8.76 4.85 -7.98
N GLN A 116 7.59 5.12 -7.40
CA GLN A 116 7.46 6.10 -6.31
C GLN A 116 7.62 5.46 -4.92
N ILE A 117 7.63 4.13 -4.82
CA ILE A 117 7.81 3.42 -3.55
C ILE A 117 9.30 3.32 -3.21
N ASN A 118 9.71 4.14 -2.27
CA ASN A 118 11.09 4.28 -1.83
C ASN A 118 11.50 3.21 -0.82
N THR A 119 10.65 2.94 0.17
CA THR A 119 10.93 1.98 1.24
C THR A 119 10.22 0.67 0.96
N LYS A 120 10.95 -0.45 1.03
CA LYS A 120 10.47 -1.81 0.77
C LYS A 120 10.80 -2.69 1.96
N LEU A 121 9.77 -3.35 2.49
CA LEU A 121 9.88 -4.41 3.48
C LEU A 121 9.62 -5.72 2.74
N ILE A 122 10.67 -6.50 2.53
CA ILE A 122 10.64 -7.69 1.68
C ILE A 122 10.69 -8.92 2.57
N LEU A 123 9.61 -9.69 2.59
CA LEU A 123 9.54 -10.98 3.26
C LEU A 123 9.90 -12.11 2.30
N ASN A 124 9.74 -13.36 2.74
CA ASN A 124 9.92 -14.53 1.90
C ASN A 124 9.03 -14.46 0.64
N LEU A 125 9.66 -14.56 -0.53
CA LEU A 125 9.01 -14.69 -1.83
C LEU A 125 9.68 -15.85 -2.58
N ASN A 126 8.87 -16.67 -3.25
CA ASN A 126 9.34 -17.85 -3.98
C ASN A 126 9.28 -17.68 -5.51
N ASN A 127 8.73 -16.57 -6.00
CA ASN A 127 8.55 -16.30 -7.42
C ASN A 127 9.70 -15.43 -7.94
N ASP A 128 10.48 -15.93 -8.89
CA ASP A 128 11.63 -15.22 -9.48
C ASP A 128 11.24 -13.90 -10.16
N ALA A 129 10.07 -13.83 -10.81
CA ALA A 129 9.57 -12.61 -11.42
C ALA A 129 9.21 -11.55 -10.36
N ALA A 130 8.60 -11.99 -9.25
CA ALA A 130 8.32 -11.12 -8.11
C ALA A 130 9.62 -10.57 -7.51
N ILE A 131 10.60 -11.43 -7.24
CA ILE A 131 11.91 -11.03 -6.69
C ILE A 131 12.61 -10.03 -7.61
N SER A 132 12.68 -10.34 -8.91
CA SER A 132 13.34 -9.47 -9.90
C SER A 132 12.68 -8.09 -10.01
N SER A 133 11.36 -8.02 -9.84
CA SER A 133 10.61 -6.75 -9.90
C SER A 133 10.97 -5.78 -8.76
N LEU A 134 11.46 -6.30 -7.62
CA LEU A 134 11.81 -5.50 -6.46
C LEU A 134 13.07 -4.66 -6.67
N LYS A 135 13.89 -4.97 -7.68
CA LYS A 135 15.11 -4.23 -8.04
C LYS A 135 16.04 -4.03 -6.84
N VAL A 136 16.28 -5.09 -6.08
CA VAL A 136 17.26 -5.09 -4.99
C VAL A 136 18.61 -5.63 -5.50
N PRO A 137 19.74 -5.34 -4.85
CA PRO A 137 21.03 -5.89 -5.26
C PRO A 137 21.00 -7.43 -5.28
N LYS A 138 21.72 -8.03 -6.24
CA LYS A 138 21.72 -9.49 -6.49
C LYS A 138 22.06 -10.33 -5.26
N GLU A 139 22.87 -9.80 -4.34
CA GLU A 139 23.21 -10.48 -3.10
C GLU A 139 21.98 -10.71 -2.20
N TYR A 140 21.03 -9.76 -2.18
CA TYR A 140 19.78 -9.87 -1.44
C TYR A 140 18.73 -10.67 -2.21
N GLU A 141 18.67 -10.54 -3.54
CA GLU A 141 17.75 -11.34 -4.38
C GLU A 141 17.89 -12.84 -4.12
N ARG A 142 19.14 -13.33 -4.03
CA ARG A 142 19.44 -14.74 -3.75
C ARG A 142 19.00 -15.20 -2.36
N ARG A 143 18.78 -14.27 -1.43
CA ARG A 143 18.43 -14.57 -0.03
C ARG A 143 16.92 -14.56 0.21
N ILE A 144 16.16 -13.80 -0.58
CA ILE A 144 14.71 -13.64 -0.41
C ILE A 144 13.96 -14.98 -0.31
N PRO A 145 14.20 -15.99 -1.17
CA PRO A 145 13.53 -17.30 -1.07
C PRO A 145 13.81 -18.07 0.22
N TYR A 146 14.91 -17.74 0.90
CA TYR A 146 15.36 -18.46 2.10
C TYR A 146 15.06 -17.71 3.40
N LEU A 147 14.42 -16.53 3.34
CA LEU A 147 13.98 -15.81 4.53
C LEU A 147 12.99 -16.67 5.31
N LYS A 148 13.24 -16.86 6.61
CA LYS A 148 12.34 -17.58 7.50
C LYS A 148 11.12 -16.73 7.86
N LYS A 149 10.09 -17.37 8.41
CA LYS A 149 8.92 -16.66 8.94
C LYS A 149 9.36 -15.57 9.93
N GLY A 150 8.90 -14.34 9.70
CA GLY A 150 9.25 -13.18 10.52
C GLY A 150 10.58 -12.52 10.16
N GLN A 151 11.39 -13.08 9.27
CA GLN A 151 12.55 -12.38 8.72
C GLN A 151 12.14 -11.50 7.54
N MET A 152 12.77 -10.34 7.45
CA MET A 152 12.55 -9.39 6.36
C MET A 152 13.84 -8.67 5.98
N ILE A 153 13.94 -8.29 4.72
CA ILE A 153 14.94 -7.35 4.21
C ILE A 153 14.27 -5.99 4.11
N ILE A 154 14.89 -4.96 4.69
CA ILE A 154 14.43 -3.57 4.59
C ILE A 154 15.39 -2.80 3.71
N HIS A 155 14.85 -2.32 2.59
CA HIS A 155 15.53 -1.41 1.67
C HIS A 155 14.83 -0.05 1.74
N SER A 156 15.56 0.99 2.10
CA SER A 156 15.09 2.37 2.10
C SER A 156 16.21 3.26 1.58
N PRO A 157 15.93 4.29 0.76
CA PRO A 157 16.97 5.18 0.25
C PRO A 157 17.69 5.97 1.36
N ASP A 158 17.06 6.14 2.53
CA ASP A 158 17.68 6.82 3.68
C ASP A 158 18.62 5.90 4.47
N ASN A 159 18.58 4.58 4.23
CA ASN A 159 19.52 3.64 4.83
C ASN A 159 20.73 3.49 3.91
N SER A 160 21.93 3.74 4.44
CA SER A 160 23.20 3.57 3.69
C SER A 160 23.39 2.14 3.20
N ASP A 161 22.89 1.17 3.96
CA ASP A 161 22.92 -0.26 3.66
C ASP A 161 21.53 -0.89 3.83
N ILE A 162 21.25 -1.89 3.00
CA ILE A 162 20.08 -2.74 3.19
C ILE A 162 20.27 -3.56 4.47
N VAL A 163 19.24 -3.58 5.31
CA VAL A 163 19.29 -4.30 6.59
C VAL A 163 18.38 -5.52 6.56
N GLU A 164 18.83 -6.59 7.20
CA GLU A 164 17.99 -7.75 7.47
C GLU A 164 17.53 -7.69 8.93
N ILE A 165 16.24 -7.85 9.12
CA ILE A 165 15.60 -7.80 10.44
C ILE A 165 14.93 -9.13 10.71
N LEU A 166 15.16 -9.64 11.93
CA LEU A 166 14.39 -10.72 12.51
C LEU A 166 13.25 -10.10 13.33
N GLY A 167 12.02 -10.44 12.98
CA GLY A 167 10.84 -10.06 13.74
C GLY A 167 10.77 -10.70 15.12
N LEU A 168 9.66 -10.48 15.82
CA LEU A 168 9.46 -11.03 17.16
C LEU A 168 9.56 -12.57 17.15
N SER A 169 10.15 -13.11 18.22
CA SER A 169 10.29 -14.56 18.42
C SER A 169 8.94 -15.29 18.52
N ASN A 170 7.87 -14.56 18.83
CA ASN A 170 6.51 -15.07 18.92
C ASN A 170 5.59 -14.31 17.95
N CYS A 171 4.73 -15.05 17.24
CA CYS A 171 3.72 -14.46 16.36
C CYS A 171 2.64 -13.78 17.21
N VAL A 172 2.55 -12.46 17.14
CA VAL A 172 1.54 -11.67 17.86
C VAL A 172 0.16 -11.69 17.17
N VAL A 173 0.09 -12.24 15.96
CA VAL A 173 -1.15 -12.46 15.21
C VAL A 173 -1.59 -13.91 15.36
N ARG A 174 -2.84 -14.12 15.80
CA ARG A 174 -3.47 -15.44 15.74
C ARG A 174 -4.00 -15.67 14.33
N HIS A 175 -3.25 -16.38 13.51
CA HIS A 175 -3.81 -16.93 12.28
C HIS A 175 -4.87 -17.97 12.66
N ARG A 176 -6.11 -17.77 12.21
CA ARG A 176 -7.18 -18.77 12.32
C ARG A 176 -7.11 -19.72 11.15
#